data_AF-A0A4Q4CR26-F1
#
_entry.id   AF-A0A4Q4CR26-F1
#
_cell.length_a   1.000
_cell.length_b   1.000
_cell.length_c   1.000
_cell.angle_alpha   90.00
_cell.angle_beta   90.00
_cell.angle_gamma   90.00
#
_symmetry.space_group_name_H-M   'P 1'
#
loop_
_entity.id
_entity.type
_entity.pdbx_description
1 polymer ?
#
loop_
_entity_poly.entity_id
_entity_poly.type
_entity_poly.pdbx_seq_one_letter_code
_entity_poly.pdbx_strand_id
1 'polypeptide(L)'
;LEPLPLPAQQPLVLPYRVIDVASGDLGLSAIRKFDCEAWIPSQGKYREVSSTSNCTEFQARRLNTRLRTTAEDGSTGTAPAATLNGTLCAMTRTIIALLENGQQPDGSVRLPAVLHPFLGEVLEPIA
;
A
#
# COMPACT_ATOMS: atom_id res chain seq x y z
N LEU A 1 11.17 16.97 -17.47
CA LEU A 1 9.81 16.44 -17.24
C LEU A 1 9.44 16.84 -15.83
N GLU A 2 8.82 18.01 -15.64
CA GLU A 2 8.25 18.32 -14.33
C GLU A 2 7.13 17.30 -14.04
N PRO A 3 7.07 16.74 -12.83
CA PRO A 3 5.98 15.84 -12.48
C PRO A 3 4.67 16.62 -12.59
N LEU A 4 3.75 16.10 -13.41
CA LEU A 4 2.40 16.65 -13.52
C LEU A 4 1.82 16.75 -12.11
N PRO A 5 1.23 17.89 -11.69
CA PRO A 5 0.61 18.00 -10.38
C PRO A 5 -0.55 17.01 -10.36
N LEU A 6 -0.33 15.86 -9.71
CA LEU A 6 -1.40 14.95 -9.39
C LEU A 6 -2.39 15.75 -8.53
N PRO A 7 -3.71 15.72 -8.83
CA PRO A 7 -4.69 16.31 -7.92
C PRO A 7 -4.40 15.73 -6.54
N ALA A 8 -4.30 16.59 -5.53
CA ALA A 8 -3.94 16.20 -4.17
C ALA A 8 -4.71 14.92 -3.82
N GLN A 9 -4.01 13.79 -3.82
CA GLN A 9 -4.62 12.48 -3.66
C GLN A 9 -5.15 12.47 -2.23
N GLN A 10 -6.43 12.77 -2.07
CA GLN A 10 -7.06 12.74 -0.77
C GLN A 10 -7.01 11.28 -0.30
N PRO A 11 -6.43 11.02 0.89
CA PRO A 11 -6.29 9.66 1.36
C PRO A 11 -7.66 9.05 1.64
N LEU A 12 -7.77 7.73 1.51
CA LEU A 12 -8.84 6.96 2.13
C LEU A 12 -8.77 7.22 3.63
N VAL A 13 -9.74 7.95 4.17
CA VAL A 13 -9.84 8.26 5.60
C VAL A 13 -10.36 7.02 6.33
N LEU A 14 -9.46 6.08 6.62
CA LEU A 14 -9.70 4.91 7.45
C LEU A 14 -8.76 4.95 8.66
N PRO A 15 -9.19 4.52 9.85
CA PRO A 15 -8.28 4.36 10.97
C PRO A 15 -7.26 3.27 10.65
N TYR A 16 -5.98 3.63 10.64
CA TYR A 16 -4.89 2.70 10.35
C TYR A 16 -3.68 2.96 11.23
N ARG A 17 -2.80 1.97 11.31
CA ARG A 17 -1.46 2.09 11.89
C ARG A 17 -0.42 1.57 10.90
N VAL A 18 0.81 2.03 11.07
CA VAL A 18 1.97 1.51 10.35
C VAL A 18 2.83 0.71 11.32
N ILE A 19 3.25 -0.48 10.90
CA ILE A 19 4.13 -1.36 11.66
C ILE A 19 5.45 -1.51 10.89
N ASP A 20 6.58 -1.26 11.57
CA ASP A 20 7.90 -1.70 11.10
C ASP A 20 8.07 -3.18 11.47
N VAL A 21 8.14 -4.05 10.47
CA VAL A 21 8.05 -5.50 10.66
C VAL A 21 9.38 -6.02 11.22
N ALA A 22 9.29 -6.82 12.28
CA ALA A 22 10.45 -7.42 12.93
C ALA A 22 11.23 -8.33 11.96
N SER A 23 12.56 -8.39 12.12
CA SER A 23 13.45 -9.12 11.22
C SER A 23 13.08 -10.60 11.04
N GLY A 24 12.56 -11.26 12.08
CA GLY A 24 12.12 -12.66 12.02
C GLY A 24 10.83 -12.91 11.24
N ASP A 25 10.06 -11.86 10.93
CA ASP A 25 8.82 -11.92 10.15
C ASP A 25 8.99 -11.31 8.74
N LEU A 26 10.23 -11.00 8.35
CA LEU A 26 10.53 -10.56 6.99
C LEU A 26 10.50 -11.75 6.03
N GLY A 27 9.88 -11.54 4.86
CA GLY A 27 10.02 -12.46 3.74
C GLY A 27 11.45 -12.46 3.20
N LEU A 28 11.86 -13.57 2.59
CA LEU A 28 13.24 -13.83 2.14
C LEU A 28 13.89 -12.69 1.35
N SER A 29 13.11 -11.95 0.55
CA SER A 29 13.60 -10.89 -0.31
C SER A 29 13.70 -9.51 0.35
N ALA A 30 13.08 -9.29 1.51
CA ALA A 30 12.95 -7.97 2.11
C ALA A 30 14.08 -7.71 3.11
N ILE A 31 14.72 -6.54 3.03
CA ILE A 31 15.65 -6.05 4.06
C ILE A 31 14.93 -5.16 5.09
N ARG A 32 13.81 -4.55 4.70
CA ARG A 32 12.93 -3.77 5.57
C ARG A 32 11.52 -3.79 4.98
N LYS A 33 10.52 -3.89 5.84
CA LYS A 33 9.12 -3.98 5.45
C LYS A 33 8.25 -3.16 6.39
N PHE A 34 7.30 -2.43 5.83
CA PHE A 34 6.27 -1.71 6.57
C PHE A 34 4.88 -2.19 6.18
N ASP A 35 4.09 -2.57 7.18
CA ASP A 35 2.70 -2.96 6.99
C ASP A 35 1.78 -1.85 7.45
N CYS A 36 0.81 -1.49 6.59
CA CYS A 36 -0.31 -0.66 6.98
C CYS A 36 -1.45 -1.59 7.38
N GLU A 37 -1.95 -1.42 8.60
CA GLU A 37 -3.07 -2.19 9.11
C GLU A 37 -4.26 -1.29 9.39
N ALA A 38 -5.43 -1.62 8.84
CA ALA A 38 -6.67 -0.90 9.09
C ALA A 38 -7.43 -1.48 10.30
N TRP A 39 -8.16 -0.64 11.02
CA TRP A 39 -9.02 -1.07 12.12
C TRP A 39 -10.26 -1.82 11.60
N ILE A 40 -10.51 -3.00 12.18
CA ILE A 40 -11.67 -3.85 11.86
C ILE A 40 -12.56 -3.96 13.11
N PRO A 41 -13.63 -3.13 13.22
CA PRO A 41 -14.53 -3.10 14.37
C PRO A 41 -15.05 -4.46 14.82
N SER A 42 -15.50 -5.30 13.90
CA SER A 42 -16.05 -6.63 14.19
C SER A 42 -15.05 -7.55 14.90
N GLN A 43 -13.75 -7.31 14.70
CA GLN A 43 -12.67 -8.10 15.27
C GLN A 43 -11.96 -7.42 16.45
N GLY A 44 -12.26 -6.15 16.72
CA GLY A 44 -11.61 -5.36 17.76
C GLY A 44 -10.09 -5.25 17.60
N LYS A 45 -9.58 -5.24 16.37
CA LYS A 45 -8.13 -5.18 16.10
C LYS A 45 -7.79 -4.64 14.71
N TYR A 46 -6.51 -4.26 14.57
CA TYR A 46 -5.92 -3.87 13.29
C TYR A 46 -5.57 -5.09 12.43
N ARG A 47 -5.79 -4.99 11.12
CA ARG A 47 -5.49 -6.04 10.11
C ARG A 47 -4.78 -5.46 8.90
N GLU A 48 -3.79 -6.18 8.39
CA GLU A 48 -3.00 -5.78 7.22
C GLU A 48 -3.88 -5.46 6.00
N VAL A 49 -3.68 -4.29 5.40
CA VAL A 49 -4.31 -3.86 4.14
C VAL A 49 -3.28 -3.48 3.07
N SER A 50 -2.03 -3.23 3.48
CA SER A 50 -0.91 -3.01 2.58
C SER A 50 0.38 -3.49 3.24
N SER A 51 1.30 -3.94 2.40
CA SER A 51 2.67 -4.31 2.76
C SER A 51 3.61 -3.66 1.76
N THR A 52 4.64 -2.98 2.25
CA THR A 52 5.68 -2.35 1.44
C THR A 52 7.05 -2.86 1.84
N SER A 53 7.87 -3.23 0.88
CA SER A 53 9.18 -3.86 1.13
C SER A 53 10.28 -3.22 0.29
N ASN A 54 11.42 -2.97 0.93
CA ASN A 54 12.67 -2.71 0.25
C ASN A 54 13.42 -4.04 0.09
N CYS A 55 13.78 -4.39 -1.13
CA CYS A 55 14.50 -5.62 -1.45
C CYS A 55 15.96 -5.37 -1.85
N THR A 56 16.39 -4.10 -1.91
CA THR A 56 17.70 -3.70 -2.44
C THR A 56 17.97 -4.45 -3.75
N GLU A 57 19.06 -5.19 -3.85
CA GLU A 57 19.46 -5.88 -5.07
C GLU A 57 19.01 -7.35 -5.12
N PHE A 58 18.33 -7.86 -4.08
CA PHE A 58 18.02 -9.29 -3.94
C PHE A 58 17.26 -9.86 -5.14
N GLN A 59 16.24 -9.14 -5.60
CA GLN A 59 15.41 -9.54 -6.74
C GLN A 59 16.15 -9.30 -8.06
N ALA A 60 16.78 -8.14 -8.21
CA ALA A 60 17.51 -7.76 -9.42
C ALA A 60 18.66 -8.73 -9.75
N ARG A 61 19.38 -9.23 -8.75
CA ARG A 61 20.44 -10.23 -8.95
C ARG A 61 19.90 -11.57 -9.48
N ARG A 62 18.67 -11.96 -9.08
CA ARG A 62 18.01 -13.19 -9.55
C ARG A 62 17.38 -13.04 -10.92
N LEU A 63 16.85 -11.86 -11.23
CA LEU A 63 16.24 -11.54 -12.53
C LEU A 63 17.26 -11.01 -13.56
N ASN A 64 18.51 -10.83 -13.16
CA ASN A 64 19.57 -10.18 -13.94
C ASN A 64 19.17 -8.77 -14.45
N THR A 65 18.43 -8.02 -13.64
CA THR A 65 18.03 -6.64 -13.95
C THR A 65 19.16 -5.67 -13.57
N ARG A 66 19.71 -4.96 -14.57
CA ARG A 66 20.89 -4.12 -14.38
C ARG A 66 20.70 -2.72 -14.94
N LEU A 67 21.38 -1.76 -14.30
CA LEU A 67 21.49 -0.38 -14.74
C LEU A 67 22.92 -0.14 -15.23
N ARG A 68 23.09 0.72 -16.25
CA ARG A 68 24.41 1.23 -16.61
C ARG A 68 24.81 2.29 -15.60
N THR A 69 26.02 2.15 -15.06
CA THR A 69 26.59 3.10 -14.11
C THR A 69 27.87 3.69 -14.67
N THR A 70 28.17 4.92 -14.31
CA THR A 70 29.43 5.59 -14.63
C THR A 70 30.10 5.94 -13.30
N ALA A 71 31.31 5.46 -13.08
CA ALA A 71 32.09 5.82 -11.90
C ALA A 71 32.67 7.24 -12.05
N GLU A 72 33.17 7.80 -10.95
CA GLU A 72 33.73 9.17 -10.92
C GLU A 72 34.94 9.34 -11.86
N ASP A 73 35.67 8.25 -12.13
CA ASP A 73 36.80 8.20 -13.07
C ASP A 73 36.37 8.11 -14.55
N GLY A 74 35.05 8.15 -14.83
CA GLY A 74 34.49 8.06 -16.17
C GLY A 74 34.34 6.63 -16.72
N SER A 75 34.76 5.60 -15.96
CA SER A 75 34.58 4.22 -16.37
C SER A 75 33.10 3.82 -16.35
N THR A 76 32.65 3.10 -17.38
CA THR A 76 31.25 2.63 -17.47
C THR A 76 31.14 1.16 -17.12
N GLY A 77 30.15 0.79 -16.31
CA GLY A 77 29.89 -0.57 -15.88
C GLY A 77 28.39 -0.89 -15.82
N THR A 78 28.08 -2.03 -15.21
CA THR A 78 26.69 -2.39 -14.87
C THR A 78 26.59 -2.76 -13.41
N ALA A 79 25.52 -2.32 -12.75
CA ALA A 79 25.18 -2.67 -11.38
C ALA A 79 23.74 -3.20 -11.32
N PRO A 80 23.41 -4.13 -10.40
CA PRO A 80 22.03 -4.56 -10.20
C PRO A 80 21.16 -3.38 -9.74
N ALA A 81 19.91 -3.33 -10.20
CA ALA A 81 18.96 -2.32 -9.76
C ALA A 81 18.52 -2.56 -8.31
N ALA A 82 18.29 -1.49 -7.54
CA ALA A 82 17.56 -1.61 -6.28
C ALA A 82 16.05 -1.76 -6.57
N THR A 83 15.37 -2.67 -5.88
CA THR A 83 13.94 -2.93 -6.06
C THR A 83 13.17 -2.71 -4.77
N LEU A 84 11.95 -2.18 -4.95
CA LEU A 84 10.94 -2.03 -3.91
C LEU A 84 9.62 -2.55 -4.45
N ASN A 85 8.74 -2.98 -3.57
CA ASN A 85 7.37 -3.35 -3.92
C ASN A 85 6.41 -2.89 -2.83
N GLY A 86 5.15 -2.71 -3.21
CA GLY A 86 4.12 -2.23 -2.30
C GLY A 86 2.73 -2.58 -2.79
N THR A 87 1.91 -3.12 -1.91
CA THR A 87 0.48 -3.29 -2.18
C THR A 87 -0.19 -1.93 -2.12
N LEU A 88 -0.70 -1.41 -3.24
CA LEU A 88 -1.43 -0.14 -3.21
C LEU A 88 -2.72 -0.26 -2.38
N CYS A 89 -3.49 -1.33 -2.61
CA CYS A 89 -4.74 -1.59 -1.93
C CYS A 89 -5.06 -3.10 -1.98
N ALA A 90 -5.09 -3.77 -0.83
CA ALA A 90 -5.64 -5.12 -0.76
C ALA A 90 -7.17 -5.06 -0.84
N MET A 91 -7.71 -5.06 -2.05
CA MET A 91 -9.11 -4.72 -2.37
C MET A 91 -10.14 -5.30 -1.40
N THR A 92 -10.12 -6.62 -1.16
CA THR A 92 -11.11 -7.28 -0.29
C THR A 92 -11.05 -6.77 1.16
N ARG A 93 -9.84 -6.63 1.71
CA ARG A 93 -9.66 -6.15 3.09
C ARG A 93 -9.97 -4.66 3.22
N THR A 94 -9.66 -3.88 2.20
CA THR A 94 -10.06 -2.47 2.14
C THR A 94 -11.57 -2.31 2.06
N ILE A 95 -12.27 -3.14 1.27
CA ILE A 95 -13.74 -3.14 1.21
C ILE A 95 -14.32 -3.46 2.59
N ILE A 96 -13.81 -4.49 3.29
CA ILE A 96 -14.25 -4.81 4.66
C ILE A 96 -14.05 -3.60 5.58
N ALA A 97 -12.87 -2.98 5.56
CA ALA A 97 -12.60 -1.80 6.38
C ALA A 97 -13.54 -0.64 6.07
N LEU A 98 -13.88 -0.41 4.79
CA LEU A 98 -14.84 0.62 4.39
C LEU A 98 -16.25 0.34 4.90
N LEU A 99 -16.73 -0.89 4.72
CA LEU A 99 -18.07 -1.28 5.15
C LEU A 99 -18.21 -1.21 6.68
N GLU A 100 -17.25 -1.75 7.42
CA GLU A 100 -17.34 -1.79 8.88
C GLU A 100 -17.16 -0.43 9.55
N ASN A 101 -16.27 0.42 9.03
CA ASN A 101 -16.05 1.77 9.60
C ASN A 101 -17.08 2.79 9.12
N GLY A 102 -17.80 2.52 8.02
CA GLY A 102 -18.84 3.38 7.48
C GLY A 102 -20.28 3.02 7.89
N GLN A 103 -20.47 1.89 8.59
CA GLN A 103 -21.79 1.35 8.92
C GLN A 103 -22.68 2.36 9.67
N GLN A 104 -23.97 2.36 9.33
CA GLN A 104 -25.00 3.17 9.98
C GLN A 104 -26.06 2.26 10.63
N PRO A 105 -26.86 2.76 11.60
CA PRO A 105 -27.85 1.95 12.31
C PRO A 105 -28.94 1.34 11.43
N ASP A 106 -29.21 1.92 10.25
CA ASP A 106 -30.19 1.45 9.26
C ASP A 106 -29.62 0.41 8.28
N GLY A 107 -28.34 0.04 8.43
CA GLY A 107 -27.65 -0.90 7.55
C GLY A 107 -27.01 -0.25 6.31
N SER A 108 -27.19 1.06 6.10
CA SER A 108 -26.46 1.78 5.06
C SER A 108 -24.98 1.98 5.43
N VAL A 109 -24.14 2.28 4.44
CA VAL A 109 -22.70 2.53 4.65
C VAL A 109 -22.33 3.88 4.08
N ARG A 110 -21.87 4.80 4.94
CA ARG A 110 -21.30 6.08 4.54
C ARG A 110 -19.88 5.88 4.00
N LEU A 111 -19.64 6.35 2.78
CA LEU A 111 -18.34 6.24 2.13
C LEU A 111 -17.46 7.48 2.39
N PRO A 112 -16.12 7.33 2.39
CA PRO A 112 -15.20 8.47 2.38
C PRO A 112 -15.41 9.38 1.16
N ALA A 113 -15.23 10.69 1.36
CA ALA A 113 -15.46 11.72 0.33
C ALA A 113 -14.76 11.44 -1.00
N VAL A 114 -13.57 10.86 -0.93
CA VAL A 114 -12.73 10.52 -2.10
C VAL A 114 -13.38 9.49 -3.03
N LEU A 115 -14.34 8.71 -2.52
CA LEU A 115 -15.08 7.70 -3.28
C LEU A 115 -16.40 8.22 -3.86
N HIS A 116 -16.89 9.38 -3.40
CA HIS A 116 -18.20 9.92 -3.80
C HIS A 116 -18.36 10.09 -5.32
N PRO A 117 -17.35 10.55 -6.08
CA PRO A 117 -17.47 10.66 -7.55
C PRO A 117 -17.67 9.32 -8.28
N PHE A 118 -17.35 8.20 -7.62
CA PHE A 118 -17.40 6.86 -8.22
C PHE A 118 -18.59 6.04 -7.75
N LEU A 119 -19.01 6.22 -6.49
CA LEU A 119 -19.97 5.34 -5.82
C LEU A 119 -21.12 6.09 -5.13
N GLY A 120 -21.10 7.42 -5.09
CA GLY A 120 -22.01 8.22 -4.26
C GLY A 120 -21.57 8.32 -2.79
N GLU A 121 -22.35 9.04 -1.99
CA GLU A 121 -22.03 9.27 -0.57
C GLU A 121 -22.32 8.05 0.32
N VAL A 122 -23.38 7.31 0.00
CA VAL A 122 -23.92 6.22 0.83
C VAL A 122 -24.23 5.02 -0.05
N LEU A 123 -23.84 3.83 0.43
CA LEU A 123 -24.31 2.55 -0.12
C LEU A 123 -25.56 2.12 0.65
N GLU A 124 -26.62 1.80 -0.09
CA GLU A 124 -27.90 1.37 0.46
C GLU A 124 -28.10 -0.15 0.32
N PRO A 125 -28.69 -0.83 1.32
CA PRO A 125 -29.08 -2.24 1.18
C PRO A 125 -30.08 -2.43 0.05
N ILE A 126 -29.89 -3.48 -0.75
CA ILE A 126 -30.90 -3.91 -1.72
C ILE A 126 -31.83 -4.89 -1.01
N ALA A 127 -33.14 -4.63 -1.08
CA ALA A 127 -34.19 -5.46 -0.50
C ALA A 127 -34.35 -6.82 -1.19
#